data_AF-A0A955GRT6-F1
#
_entry.id   AF-A0A955GRT6-F1
#
_cell.length_a   1.000
_cell.length_b   1.000
_cell.length_c   1.000
_cell.angle_alpha   90.00
_cell.angle_beta   90.00
_cell.angle_gamma   90.00
#
_symmetry.space_group_name_H-M   'P 1'
#
loop_
_entity.id
_entity.type
_entity.pdbx_description
1 polymer ?
#
loop_
_entity_poly.entity_id
_entity_poly.type
_entity_poly.pdbx_seq_one_letter_code
_entity_poly.pdbx_strand_id
1 'polypeptide(L)'
;MKPTTAKKPAAEVLKDDSMLKQKAMMAAHYERLSSAPETGAKVCSTFVPGNLNELIMCFDLVNNLPEVNAIQSGLRKQSGGYIMEAERAGHSEDVCTYVKSDIGMMMKGNIGPNGKELPKPDVLLLSYTGCFTFLKWFELLREQYKCPTIFMQTPYMADGKITKNMIDYMVKQFKEDVIPTLEQVSGVKFDIDRLRQYLAESAKAEDDLVHVLQSAKNKPSPIDAYFGGIYYIGPIFGAFRGTDDAIDYYRFLRQEVDERVKLGLGPITPDGPMQEEKYRLGTLKRSMRSWARSLMSTFSKARLGRRGRNWCSRIQKYSQRVMARGSLMVSSMACTLVCF
;
A
#
# COMPACT_ATOMS: atom_id res chain seq x y z
N MET A 1 28.23 12.10 36.49
CA MET A 1 27.01 11.36 36.08
C MET A 1 26.04 12.34 35.44
N LYS A 2 25.71 12.19 34.14
CA LYS A 2 24.61 12.96 33.54
C LYS A 2 23.30 12.36 34.03
N PRO A 3 22.34 13.17 34.52
CA PRO A 3 21.07 12.66 34.99
C PRO A 3 20.29 12.09 33.80
N THR A 4 19.95 10.80 33.88
CA THR A 4 19.04 10.12 32.98
C THR A 4 17.65 10.71 33.15
N THR A 5 17.21 11.52 32.20
CA THR A 5 15.83 11.99 32.11
C THR A 5 14.92 10.78 31.93
N ALA A 6 14.11 10.48 32.96
CA ALA A 6 13.08 9.45 32.88
C ALA A 6 12.14 9.76 31.71
N LYS A 7 12.01 8.80 30.79
CA LYS A 7 11.13 8.89 29.63
C LYS A 7 9.69 8.98 30.14
N LYS A 8 9.02 10.10 29.88
CA LYS A 8 7.60 10.31 30.17
C LYS A 8 6.80 9.13 29.57
N PRO A 9 5.82 8.54 30.27
CA PRO A 9 4.97 7.50 29.70
C PRO A 9 4.38 8.02 28.38
N ALA A 10 4.46 7.21 27.32
CA ALA A 10 3.83 7.58 26.06
C ALA A 10 2.34 7.76 26.32
N ALA A 11 1.78 8.91 25.89
CA ALA A 11 0.35 9.13 25.94
C ALA A 11 -0.37 8.01 25.17
N GLU A 12 -1.51 7.55 25.68
CA GLU A 12 -2.29 6.51 25.02
C GLU A 12 -2.80 7.02 23.68
N VAL A 13 -2.34 6.40 22.60
CA VAL A 13 -2.67 6.82 21.23
C VAL A 13 -4.11 6.42 20.95
N LEU A 14 -4.98 7.42 20.80
CA LEU A 14 -6.37 7.21 20.39
C LEU A 14 -6.40 6.68 18.95
N LYS A 15 -7.16 5.60 18.74
CA LYS A 15 -7.36 4.97 17.44
C LYS A 15 -8.84 4.86 17.18
N ASP A 16 -9.20 5.10 15.93
CA ASP A 16 -10.55 4.84 15.45
C ASP A 16 -10.84 3.33 15.47
N ASP A 17 -12.11 2.98 15.66
CA ASP A 17 -12.55 1.58 15.64
C ASP A 17 -12.23 0.93 14.29
N SER A 18 -12.32 1.71 13.21
CA SER A 18 -11.91 1.27 11.88
C SER A 18 -10.41 0.89 11.85
N MET A 19 -9.53 1.66 12.49
CA MET A 19 -8.09 1.31 12.57
C MET A 19 -7.85 0.02 13.37
N LEU A 20 -8.64 -0.22 14.42
CA LEU A 20 -8.56 -1.46 15.20
C LEU A 20 -9.01 -2.67 14.37
N LYS A 21 -10.14 -2.54 13.66
CA LYS A 21 -10.64 -3.57 12.73
C LYS A 21 -9.61 -3.89 11.65
N GLN A 22 -9.02 -2.86 11.02
CA GLN A 22 -7.96 -3.03 10.03
C GLN A 22 -6.76 -3.79 10.58
N LYS A 23 -6.31 -3.43 11.79
CA LYS A 23 -5.16 -4.09 12.42
C LYS A 23 -5.44 -5.57 12.68
N ALA A 24 -6.65 -5.92 13.12
CA ALA A 24 -7.07 -7.30 13.31
C ALA A 24 -7.05 -8.08 11.98
N MET A 25 -7.57 -7.48 10.90
CA MET A 25 -7.52 -8.08 9.56
C MET A 25 -6.09 -8.36 9.13
N MET A 26 -5.20 -7.37 9.20
CA MET A 26 -3.79 -7.55 8.81
C MET A 26 -3.10 -8.63 9.66
N ALA A 27 -3.36 -8.65 10.97
CA ALA A 27 -2.78 -9.66 11.86
C ALA A 27 -3.24 -11.07 11.48
N ALA A 28 -4.53 -11.25 11.18
CA ALA A 28 -5.07 -12.54 10.72
C ALA A 28 -4.45 -12.98 9.39
N HIS A 29 -4.22 -12.04 8.46
CA HIS A 29 -3.56 -12.36 7.20
C HIS A 29 -2.09 -12.76 7.38
N TYR A 30 -1.33 -12.06 8.22
CA TYR A 30 0.04 -12.45 8.53
C TYR A 30 0.12 -13.79 9.27
N GLU A 31 -0.85 -14.08 10.13
CA GLU A 31 -0.96 -15.40 10.76
C GLU A 31 -1.20 -16.49 9.71
N ARG A 32 -2.17 -16.29 8.80
CA ARG A 32 -2.43 -17.20 7.67
C ARG A 32 -1.21 -17.40 6.78
N LEU A 33 -0.44 -16.35 6.52
CA LEU A 33 0.82 -16.44 5.77
C LEU A 33 1.83 -17.29 6.53
N SER A 34 2.11 -16.97 7.80
CA SER A 34 3.09 -17.72 8.58
C SER A 34 2.68 -19.18 8.83
N SER A 35 1.38 -19.49 8.81
CA SER A 35 0.86 -20.86 8.95
C SER A 35 0.82 -21.65 7.63
N ALA A 36 1.27 -21.06 6.51
CA ALA A 36 1.23 -21.72 5.21
C ALA A 36 2.00 -23.06 5.17
N PRO A 37 3.19 -23.20 5.79
CA PRO A 37 3.91 -24.47 5.85
C PRO A 37 3.13 -25.59 6.57
N GLU A 38 2.37 -25.25 7.62
CA GLU A 38 1.59 -26.21 8.42
C GLU A 38 0.25 -26.55 7.77
N THR A 39 -0.38 -25.57 7.13
CA THR A 39 -1.71 -25.74 6.49
C THR A 39 -1.62 -26.30 5.07
N GLY A 40 -0.45 -26.29 4.45
CA GLY A 40 -0.26 -26.65 3.05
C GLY A 40 -0.74 -25.57 2.07
N ALA A 41 -1.12 -24.39 2.56
CA ALA A 41 -1.53 -23.28 1.72
C ALA A 41 -0.38 -22.81 0.83
N LYS A 42 -0.70 -22.51 -0.42
CA LYS A 42 0.27 -22.07 -1.42
C LYS A 42 0.39 -20.55 -1.44
N VAL A 43 1.60 -20.02 -1.58
CA VAL A 43 1.88 -18.58 -1.45
C VAL A 43 2.32 -17.97 -2.77
N CYS A 44 1.63 -16.90 -3.19
CA CYS A 44 2.05 -16.06 -4.30
C CYS A 44 2.68 -14.78 -3.75
N SER A 45 3.93 -14.49 -4.11
CA SER A 45 4.52 -13.17 -3.82
C SER A 45 4.45 -12.24 -5.02
N THR A 46 3.88 -11.05 -4.82
CA THR A 46 3.72 -9.99 -5.83
C THR A 46 3.95 -8.60 -5.22
N PHE A 47 3.71 -7.53 -5.96
CA PHE A 47 3.83 -6.15 -5.48
C PHE A 47 2.49 -5.42 -5.50
N VAL A 48 2.42 -4.30 -4.76
CA VAL A 48 1.19 -3.49 -4.69
C VAL A 48 0.83 -2.87 -6.05
N PRO A 49 1.77 -2.29 -6.83
CA PRO A 49 1.46 -1.75 -8.15
C PRO A 49 1.05 -2.86 -9.11
N GLY A 50 -0.18 -2.75 -9.63
CA GLY A 50 -0.73 -3.76 -10.54
C GLY A 50 -1.03 -5.10 -9.87
N ASN A 51 -1.19 -5.14 -8.54
CA ASN A 51 -1.59 -6.33 -7.78
C ASN A 51 -2.81 -7.02 -8.42
N LEU A 52 -2.74 -8.34 -8.58
CA LEU A 52 -3.78 -9.17 -9.19
C LEU A 52 -4.49 -10.03 -8.13
N ASN A 53 -4.77 -9.46 -6.95
CA ASN A 53 -5.30 -10.20 -5.80
C ASN A 53 -6.51 -11.07 -6.13
N GLU A 54 -7.50 -10.54 -6.88
CA GLU A 54 -8.69 -11.30 -7.27
C GLU A 54 -8.35 -12.53 -8.10
N LEU A 55 -7.37 -12.41 -9.00
CA LEU A 55 -6.91 -13.54 -9.80
C LEU A 55 -6.15 -14.54 -8.93
N ILE A 56 -5.26 -14.07 -8.05
CA ILE A 56 -4.50 -14.91 -7.11
C ILE A 56 -5.46 -15.73 -6.23
N MET A 57 -6.53 -15.11 -5.72
CA MET A 57 -7.54 -15.78 -4.89
C MET A 57 -8.37 -16.82 -5.67
N CYS A 58 -8.52 -16.70 -6.99
CA CYS A 58 -9.18 -17.73 -7.80
C CYS A 58 -8.46 -19.08 -7.74
N PHE A 59 -7.15 -19.07 -7.43
CA PHE A 59 -6.29 -20.24 -7.31
C PHE A 59 -6.01 -20.65 -5.86
N ASP A 60 -6.76 -20.10 -4.90
CA ASP A 60 -6.59 -20.36 -3.46
C ASP A 60 -5.18 -20.04 -2.91
N LEU A 61 -4.45 -19.18 -3.62
CA LEU A 61 -3.12 -18.73 -3.22
C LEU A 61 -3.22 -17.62 -2.16
N VAL A 62 -2.37 -17.69 -1.15
CA VAL A 62 -2.21 -16.63 -0.15
C VAL A 62 -1.27 -15.57 -0.72
N ASN A 63 -1.74 -14.33 -0.78
CA ASN A 63 -0.97 -13.21 -1.33
C ASN A 63 0.06 -12.71 -0.31
N ASN A 64 1.33 -12.61 -0.69
CA ASN A 64 2.40 -11.99 0.08
C ASN A 64 2.98 -10.80 -0.69
N LEU A 65 3.22 -9.69 0.01
CA LEU A 65 3.67 -8.45 -0.62
C LEU A 65 5.00 -8.00 0.02
N PRO A 66 6.16 -8.32 -0.59
CA PRO A 66 7.47 -7.93 -0.05
C PRO A 66 7.60 -6.41 0.20
N GLU A 67 6.97 -5.59 -0.66
CA GLU A 67 6.88 -4.13 -0.47
C GLU A 67 6.18 -3.75 0.84
N VAL A 68 5.04 -4.38 1.14
CA VAL A 68 4.30 -4.12 2.38
C VAL A 68 5.12 -4.60 3.58
N ASN A 69 5.80 -5.74 3.49
CA ASN A 69 6.66 -6.25 4.56
C ASN A 69 7.83 -5.30 4.88
N ALA A 70 8.46 -4.73 3.84
CA ALA A 70 9.50 -3.72 4.00
C ALA A 70 8.96 -2.44 4.67
N ILE A 71 7.75 -2.00 4.32
CA ILE A 71 7.11 -0.84 4.97
C ILE A 71 6.78 -1.12 6.42
N GLN A 72 6.23 -2.29 6.73
CA GLN A 72 5.96 -2.69 8.12
C GLN A 72 7.24 -2.68 8.96
N SER A 73 8.37 -3.12 8.39
CA SER A 73 9.68 -3.01 9.02
C SER A 73 10.11 -1.56 9.26
N GLY A 74 9.79 -0.65 8.33
CA GLY A 74 9.99 0.78 8.47
C GLY A 74 9.17 1.40 9.61
N LEU A 75 7.86 1.12 9.63
CA LEU A 75 6.93 1.58 10.67
C LEU A 75 7.34 1.10 12.07
N ARG A 76 7.96 -0.08 12.17
CA ARG A 76 8.48 -0.68 13.42
C ARG A 76 9.91 -0.27 13.75
N LYS A 77 10.54 0.61 12.95
CA LYS A 77 11.93 1.07 13.10
C LYS A 77 12.97 -0.06 13.06
N GLN A 78 12.67 -1.12 12.31
CA GLN A 78 13.55 -2.28 12.10
C GLN A 78 14.33 -2.18 10.78
N SER A 79 13.82 -1.43 9.80
CA SER A 79 14.40 -1.33 8.45
C SER A 79 15.85 -0.82 8.41
N GLY A 80 16.28 0.01 9.38
CA GLY A 80 17.65 0.51 9.43
C GLY A 80 18.69 -0.63 9.57
N GLY A 81 18.38 -1.65 10.38
CA GLY A 81 19.19 -2.85 10.51
C GLY A 81 19.28 -3.61 9.19
N TYR A 82 18.14 -3.84 8.54
CA TYR A 82 18.07 -4.57 7.27
C TYR A 82 18.79 -3.85 6.14
N ILE A 83 18.64 -2.52 6.04
CA ILE A 83 19.32 -1.72 5.01
C ILE A 83 20.85 -1.85 5.13
N MET A 84 21.39 -1.74 6.35
CA MET A 84 22.84 -1.88 6.57
C MET A 84 23.36 -3.27 6.15
N GLU A 85 22.57 -4.32 6.35
CA GLU A 85 22.99 -5.67 5.94
C GLU A 85 22.94 -5.86 4.43
N ALA A 86 21.93 -5.32 3.76
CA ALA A 86 21.89 -5.32 2.30
C ALA A 86 23.06 -4.53 1.70
N GLU A 87 23.43 -3.40 2.29
CA GLU A 87 24.59 -2.61 1.85
C GLU A 87 25.91 -3.36 2.05
N ARG A 88 26.09 -4.04 3.20
CA ARG A 88 27.24 -4.93 3.42
C ARG A 88 27.30 -6.11 2.45
N ALA A 89 26.14 -6.58 1.99
CA ALA A 89 26.04 -7.62 0.96
C ALA A 89 26.39 -7.12 -0.45
N GLY A 90 26.65 -5.81 -0.63
CA GLY A 90 27.06 -5.21 -1.90
C GLY A 90 25.97 -4.45 -2.63
N HIS A 91 24.78 -4.24 -2.04
CA HIS A 91 23.77 -3.36 -2.62
C HIS A 91 24.18 -1.89 -2.47
N SER A 92 24.18 -1.14 -3.57
CA SER A 92 24.48 0.31 -3.54
C SER A 92 23.51 1.07 -2.63
N GLU A 93 24.03 2.09 -1.94
CA GLU A 93 23.24 3.00 -1.10
C GLU A 93 22.12 3.69 -1.88
N ASP A 94 22.29 3.89 -3.19
CA ASP A 94 21.32 4.52 -4.09
C ASP A 94 20.12 3.63 -4.44
N VAL A 95 20.19 2.33 -4.15
CA VAL A 95 19.08 1.40 -4.36
C VAL A 95 17.92 1.77 -3.43
N CYS A 96 16.69 1.60 -3.94
CA CYS A 96 15.47 1.85 -3.17
C CYS A 96 15.51 1.16 -1.80
N THR A 97 15.13 1.89 -0.76
CA THR A 97 15.14 1.39 0.63
C THR A 97 14.18 0.24 0.85
N TYR A 98 13.12 0.09 0.04
CA TYR A 98 12.26 -1.10 0.09
C TYR A 98 13.02 -2.35 -0.29
N VAL A 99 13.77 -2.31 -1.40
CA VAL A 99 14.58 -3.45 -1.86
C VAL A 99 15.61 -3.80 -0.79
N LYS A 100 16.35 -2.81 -0.28
CA LYS A 100 17.37 -3.05 0.74
C LYS A 100 16.76 -3.57 2.05
N SER A 101 15.59 -3.05 2.46
CA SER A 101 14.90 -3.53 3.65
C SER A 101 14.39 -4.96 3.48
N ASP A 102 13.88 -5.33 2.31
CA ASP A 102 13.38 -6.68 2.04
C ASP A 102 14.52 -7.70 1.95
N ILE A 103 15.55 -7.42 1.14
CA ILE A 103 16.73 -8.30 1.03
C ILE A 103 17.42 -8.44 2.40
N GLY A 104 17.60 -7.34 3.13
CA GLY A 104 18.18 -7.39 4.46
C GLY A 104 17.32 -8.15 5.48
N MET A 105 15.99 -8.08 5.35
CA MET A 105 15.05 -8.85 6.16
C MET A 105 15.19 -10.35 5.85
N MET A 106 15.28 -10.73 4.57
CA MET A 106 15.54 -12.12 4.15
C MET A 106 16.86 -12.65 4.73
N MET A 107 17.93 -11.84 4.71
CA MET A 107 19.23 -12.21 5.29
C MET A 107 19.20 -12.37 6.83
N LYS A 108 18.18 -11.82 7.50
CA LYS A 108 18.00 -11.87 8.97
C LYS A 108 16.87 -12.81 9.40
N GLY A 109 16.54 -13.80 8.58
CA GLY A 109 15.56 -14.84 8.91
C GLY A 109 14.12 -14.51 8.47
N ASN A 110 13.94 -13.50 7.62
CA ASN A 110 12.67 -13.20 6.94
C ASN A 110 11.45 -13.06 7.88
N ILE A 111 11.65 -12.39 9.02
CA ILE A 111 10.64 -12.30 10.08
C ILE A 111 9.56 -11.27 9.74
N GLY A 112 8.31 -11.73 9.69
CA GLY A 112 7.14 -10.90 9.44
C GLY A 112 6.71 -10.05 10.65
N PRO A 113 5.71 -9.17 10.47
CA PRO A 113 5.24 -8.26 11.53
C PRO A 113 4.62 -8.95 12.75
N ASN A 114 4.24 -10.22 12.63
CA ASN A 114 3.77 -11.07 13.73
C ASN A 114 4.91 -11.75 14.51
N GLY A 115 6.17 -11.51 14.14
CA GLY A 115 7.34 -12.09 14.79
C GLY A 115 7.66 -13.53 14.36
N LYS A 116 6.94 -14.07 13.37
CA LYS A 116 7.18 -15.40 12.79
C LYS A 116 7.90 -15.28 11.44
N GLU A 117 8.60 -16.32 11.05
CA GLU A 117 9.21 -16.40 9.71
C GLU A 117 8.13 -16.39 8.63
N LEU A 118 8.32 -15.57 7.60
CA LEU A 118 7.45 -15.56 6.43
C LEU A 118 7.76 -16.76 5.53
N PRO A 119 6.74 -17.45 4.99
CA PRO A 119 6.95 -18.60 4.14
C PRO A 119 7.68 -18.21 2.85
N LYS A 120 8.39 -19.18 2.27
CA LYS A 120 8.91 -19.04 0.91
C LYS A 120 7.74 -19.06 -0.08
N PRO A 121 7.75 -18.22 -1.13
CA PRO A 121 6.72 -18.26 -2.16
C PRO A 121 6.79 -19.53 -3.00
N ASP A 122 5.63 -20.08 -3.34
CA ASP A 122 5.49 -21.13 -4.34
C ASP A 122 5.50 -20.55 -5.77
N VAL A 123 5.10 -19.29 -5.92
CA VAL A 123 5.16 -18.56 -7.19
C VAL A 123 5.45 -17.08 -6.98
N LEU A 124 6.29 -16.53 -7.86
CA LEU A 124 6.56 -15.12 -7.98
C LEU A 124 5.76 -14.54 -9.14
N LEU A 125 4.87 -13.58 -8.91
CA LEU A 125 4.12 -12.87 -9.95
C LEU A 125 4.51 -11.38 -10.03
N LEU A 126 5.24 -10.98 -11.06
CA LEU A 126 5.56 -9.57 -11.32
C LEU A 126 4.56 -8.98 -12.31
N SER A 127 3.65 -8.15 -11.81
CA SER A 127 2.84 -7.23 -12.61
C SER A 127 3.62 -5.93 -12.85
N TYR A 128 4.34 -5.88 -13.97
CA TYR A 128 5.21 -4.75 -14.30
C TYR A 128 4.40 -3.54 -14.77
N THR A 129 4.02 -2.72 -13.80
CA THR A 129 3.38 -1.40 -13.93
C THR A 129 4.24 -0.27 -13.38
N GLY A 130 5.27 -0.64 -12.60
CA GLY A 130 6.08 0.28 -11.81
C GLY A 130 7.41 0.65 -12.45
N CYS A 131 8.35 1.06 -11.60
CA CYS A 131 9.68 1.43 -12.03
C CYS A 131 10.57 0.21 -12.30
N PHE A 132 11.64 0.42 -13.06
CA PHE A 132 12.66 -0.58 -13.39
C PHE A 132 13.27 -1.27 -12.16
N THR A 133 13.25 -0.61 -11.00
CA THR A 133 13.70 -1.19 -9.73
C THR A 133 12.89 -2.42 -9.34
N PHE A 134 11.59 -2.46 -9.59
CA PHE A 134 10.76 -3.65 -9.28
C PHE A 134 11.15 -4.85 -10.14
N LEU A 135 11.51 -4.63 -11.42
CA LEU A 135 12.00 -5.70 -12.29
C LEU A 135 13.30 -6.30 -11.74
N LYS A 136 14.28 -5.45 -11.39
CA LYS A 136 15.56 -5.91 -10.85
C LYS A 136 15.44 -6.53 -9.46
N TRP A 137 14.56 -6.00 -8.62
CA TRP A 137 14.24 -6.64 -7.35
C TRP A 137 13.66 -8.05 -7.58
N PHE A 138 12.78 -8.23 -8.55
CA PHE A 138 12.22 -9.53 -8.86
C PHE A 138 13.25 -10.54 -9.40
N GLU A 139 14.23 -10.08 -10.19
CA GLU A 139 15.36 -10.94 -10.58
C GLU A 139 16.13 -11.46 -9.36
N LEU A 140 16.33 -10.63 -8.34
CA LEU A 140 16.94 -11.05 -7.06
C LEU A 140 16.07 -12.04 -6.30
N LEU A 141 14.75 -11.78 -6.23
CA LEU A 141 13.81 -12.70 -5.57
C LEU A 141 13.76 -14.06 -6.29
N ARG A 142 13.78 -14.06 -7.62
CA ARG A 142 13.83 -15.30 -8.41
C ARG A 142 15.10 -16.09 -8.13
N GLU A 143 16.26 -15.43 -8.10
CA GLU A 143 17.53 -16.10 -7.79
C GLU A 143 17.54 -16.67 -6.37
N GLN A 144 16.91 -15.99 -5.41
CA GLN A 144 16.82 -16.48 -4.05
C GLN A 144 15.85 -17.64 -3.86
N TYR A 145 14.61 -17.48 -4.33
CA TYR A 145 13.55 -18.46 -4.05
C TYR A 145 13.52 -19.61 -5.05
N LYS A 146 14.06 -19.44 -6.26
CA LYS A 146 14.18 -20.48 -7.31
C LYS A 146 12.85 -21.18 -7.61
N CYS A 147 11.75 -20.45 -7.55
CA CYS A 147 10.39 -20.92 -7.81
C CYS A 147 9.86 -20.38 -9.15
N PRO A 148 8.76 -20.97 -9.67
CA PRO A 148 8.09 -20.46 -10.86
C PRO A 148 7.87 -18.94 -10.78
N THR A 149 8.27 -18.24 -11.84
CA THR A 149 8.26 -16.78 -11.90
C THR A 149 7.53 -16.32 -13.14
N ILE A 150 6.48 -15.55 -12.95
CA ILE A 150 5.63 -14.98 -13.99
C ILE A 150 5.98 -13.51 -14.14
N PHE A 151 6.22 -13.08 -15.37
CA PHE A 151 6.40 -11.67 -15.73
C PHE A 151 5.24 -11.23 -16.61
N MET A 152 4.38 -10.36 -16.09
CA MET A 152 3.30 -9.73 -16.84
C MET A 152 3.63 -8.26 -17.06
N GLN A 153 3.84 -7.86 -18.30
CA GLN A 153 4.14 -6.48 -18.66
C GLN A 153 2.88 -5.69 -18.99
N THR A 154 2.69 -4.56 -18.30
CA THR A 154 1.67 -3.56 -18.70
C THR A 154 2.28 -2.56 -19.69
N PRO A 155 1.71 -2.41 -20.90
CA PRO A 155 2.20 -1.44 -21.88
C PRO A 155 2.19 0.00 -21.37
N TYR A 156 3.25 0.74 -21.67
CA TYR A 156 3.31 2.16 -21.34
C TYR A 156 2.38 2.98 -22.23
N MET A 157 1.49 3.76 -21.61
CA MET A 157 0.51 4.60 -22.30
C MET A 157 1.06 6.01 -22.54
N ALA A 158 2.04 6.16 -23.43
CA ALA A 158 2.67 7.46 -23.73
C ALA A 158 1.64 8.54 -24.16
N ASP A 159 0.68 8.15 -24.99
CA ASP A 159 -0.36 9.06 -25.52
C ASP A 159 -1.60 9.17 -24.61
N GLY A 160 -1.58 8.52 -23.44
CA GLY A 160 -2.72 8.47 -22.51
C GLY A 160 -3.97 7.79 -23.09
N LYS A 161 -3.82 6.98 -24.14
CA LYS A 161 -4.91 6.23 -24.80
C LYS A 161 -4.61 4.74 -24.75
N ILE A 162 -5.63 3.97 -24.36
CA ILE A 162 -5.59 2.52 -24.45
C ILE A 162 -5.90 2.12 -25.89
N THR A 163 -5.04 1.30 -26.50
CA THR A 163 -5.25 0.76 -27.83
C THR A 163 -5.72 -0.69 -27.75
N LYS A 164 -6.39 -1.19 -28.81
CA LYS A 164 -6.80 -2.60 -28.89
C LYS A 164 -5.59 -3.54 -28.75
N ASN A 165 -4.48 -3.23 -29.39
CA ASN A 165 -3.25 -4.04 -29.30
C ASN A 165 -2.71 -4.14 -27.87
N MET A 166 -2.81 -3.07 -27.07
CA MET A 166 -2.41 -3.12 -25.66
C MET A 166 -3.30 -4.07 -24.85
N ILE A 167 -4.62 -4.04 -25.10
CA ILE A 167 -5.58 -4.94 -24.45
C ILE A 167 -5.32 -6.39 -24.88
N ASP A 168 -5.23 -6.63 -26.19
CA ASP A 168 -4.97 -7.97 -26.73
C ASP A 168 -3.66 -8.55 -26.19
N TYR A 169 -2.60 -7.73 -26.07
CA TYR A 169 -1.32 -8.13 -25.48
C TYR A 169 -1.43 -8.52 -24.00
N MET A 170 -2.17 -7.74 -23.20
CA MET A 170 -2.43 -8.09 -21.79
C MET A 170 -3.23 -9.38 -21.67
N VAL A 171 -4.32 -9.52 -22.44
CA VAL A 171 -5.17 -10.72 -22.46
C VAL A 171 -4.37 -11.96 -22.88
N LYS A 172 -3.49 -11.81 -23.87
CA LYS A 172 -2.59 -12.88 -24.32
C LYS A 172 -1.70 -13.36 -23.19
N GLN A 173 -0.99 -12.46 -22.49
CA GLN A 173 -0.14 -12.82 -21.34
C GLN A 173 -0.94 -13.53 -20.23
N PHE A 174 -2.17 -13.06 -19.94
CA PHE A 174 -3.01 -13.74 -18.95
C PHE A 174 -3.33 -15.20 -19.34
N LYS A 175 -3.70 -15.43 -20.60
CA LYS A 175 -4.12 -16.74 -21.10
C LYS A 175 -2.95 -17.70 -21.31
N GLU A 176 -1.81 -17.20 -21.76
CA GLU A 176 -0.67 -18.04 -22.17
C GLU A 176 0.33 -18.26 -21.03
N ASP A 177 0.53 -17.27 -20.15
CA ASP A 177 1.60 -17.32 -19.14
C ASP A 177 1.05 -17.33 -17.71
N VAL A 178 0.20 -16.36 -17.36
CA VAL A 178 -0.22 -16.14 -15.96
C VAL A 178 -1.12 -17.27 -15.46
N ILE A 179 -2.28 -17.47 -16.11
CA ILE A 179 -3.27 -18.46 -15.69
C ILE A 179 -2.69 -19.88 -15.70
N PRO A 180 -2.01 -20.35 -16.78
CA PRO A 180 -1.46 -21.71 -16.81
C PRO A 180 -0.43 -21.95 -15.71
N THR A 181 0.44 -20.98 -15.41
CA THR A 181 1.43 -21.12 -14.34
C THR A 181 0.76 -21.16 -12.96
N LEU A 182 -0.25 -20.32 -12.72
CA LEU A 182 -1.01 -20.34 -11.46
C LEU A 182 -1.79 -21.65 -11.28
N GLU A 183 -2.39 -22.20 -12.35
CA GLU A 183 -3.01 -23.55 -12.32
C GLU A 183 -1.99 -24.63 -11.96
N GLN A 184 -0.80 -24.59 -12.57
CA GLN A 184 0.25 -25.58 -12.33
C GLN A 184 0.75 -25.54 -10.88
N VAL A 185 0.91 -24.35 -10.30
CA VAL A 185 1.43 -24.18 -8.94
C VAL A 185 0.37 -24.50 -7.88
N SER A 186 -0.87 -24.06 -8.09
CA SER A 186 -1.96 -24.24 -7.13
C SER A 186 -2.63 -25.61 -7.22
N GLY A 187 -2.64 -26.23 -8.41
CA GLY A 187 -3.50 -27.37 -8.72
C GLY A 187 -4.99 -27.02 -8.91
N VAL A 188 -5.35 -25.74 -8.81
CA VAL A 188 -6.73 -25.25 -8.95
C VAL A 188 -6.97 -24.80 -10.39
N LYS A 189 -8.09 -25.23 -10.99
CA LYS A 189 -8.47 -24.81 -12.34
C LYS A 189 -9.08 -23.41 -12.35
N PHE A 190 -8.76 -22.65 -13.39
CA PHE A 190 -9.24 -21.29 -13.53
C PHE A 190 -10.75 -21.25 -13.77
N ASP A 191 -11.44 -20.48 -12.94
CA ASP A 191 -12.86 -20.19 -13.04
C ASP A 191 -13.07 -18.68 -13.30
N ILE A 192 -13.59 -18.37 -14.50
CA ILE A 192 -13.86 -16.99 -14.92
C ILE A 192 -15.03 -16.37 -14.14
N ASP A 193 -16.00 -17.16 -13.70
CA ASP A 193 -17.15 -16.66 -12.95
C ASP A 193 -16.75 -16.34 -11.51
N ARG A 194 -15.87 -17.14 -10.90
CA ARG A 194 -15.22 -16.80 -9.63
C ARG A 194 -14.45 -15.48 -9.73
N LEU A 195 -13.69 -15.27 -10.81
CA LEU A 195 -12.99 -14.00 -11.03
C LEU A 195 -13.97 -12.81 -11.18
N ARG A 196 -15.05 -12.98 -11.94
CA ARG A 196 -16.09 -11.94 -12.10
C ARG A 196 -16.72 -11.57 -10.77
N GLN A 197 -16.99 -12.55 -9.91
CA GLN A 197 -17.51 -12.32 -8.56
C GLN A 197 -16.54 -11.47 -7.75
N TYR A 198 -15.26 -11.88 -7.65
CA TYR A 198 -14.27 -11.11 -6.88
C TYR A 198 -14.07 -9.70 -7.42
N LEU A 199 -14.09 -9.50 -8.74
CA LEU A 199 -14.04 -8.16 -9.33
C LEU A 199 -15.28 -7.31 -8.96
N ALA A 200 -16.47 -7.90 -8.91
CA ALA A 200 -17.67 -7.20 -8.48
C ALA A 200 -17.64 -6.85 -6.98
N GLU A 201 -17.07 -7.72 -6.15
CA GLU A 201 -16.84 -7.47 -4.72
C GLU A 201 -15.81 -6.37 -4.50
N SER A 202 -14.71 -6.37 -5.27
CA SER A 202 -13.72 -5.30 -5.28
C SER A 202 -14.34 -3.95 -5.60
N ALA A 203 -15.22 -3.88 -6.62
CA ALA A 203 -15.88 -2.63 -6.99
C ALA A 203 -16.74 -2.06 -5.85
N LYS A 204 -17.47 -2.92 -5.12
CA LYS A 204 -18.26 -2.49 -3.95
C LYS A 204 -17.38 -1.88 -2.86
N ALA A 205 -16.28 -2.55 -2.52
CA ALA A 205 -15.31 -2.07 -1.53
C ALA A 205 -14.63 -0.76 -1.98
N GLU A 206 -14.29 -0.66 -3.27
CA GLU A 206 -13.69 0.54 -3.87
C GLU A 206 -14.64 1.73 -3.83
N ASP A 207 -15.93 1.55 -4.14
CA ASP A 207 -16.93 2.62 -4.11
C ASP A 207 -17.03 3.28 -2.72
N ASP A 208 -17.04 2.46 -1.66
CA ASP A 208 -17.06 2.94 -0.28
C ASP A 208 -15.76 3.67 0.09
N LEU A 209 -14.59 3.15 -0.31
CA LEU A 209 -13.31 3.84 -0.10
C LEU A 209 -13.25 5.18 -0.86
N VAL A 210 -13.70 5.21 -2.12
CA VAL A 210 -13.74 6.44 -2.92
C VAL A 210 -14.64 7.46 -2.23
N HIS A 211 -15.82 7.06 -1.73
CA HIS A 211 -16.69 7.95 -0.95
C HIS A 211 -15.97 8.52 0.28
N VAL A 212 -15.30 7.68 1.06
CA VAL A 212 -14.49 8.09 2.22
C VAL A 212 -13.43 9.11 1.80
N LEU A 213 -12.66 8.86 0.73
CA LEU A 213 -11.62 9.78 0.27
C LEU A 213 -12.20 11.10 -0.28
N GLN A 214 -13.36 11.06 -0.94
CA GLN A 214 -14.04 12.26 -1.43
C GLN A 214 -14.60 13.13 -0.29
N SER A 215 -14.92 12.53 0.86
CA SER A 215 -15.38 13.25 2.05
C SER A 215 -14.37 14.28 2.57
N ALA A 216 -13.07 14.14 2.24
CA ALA A 216 -12.02 15.10 2.57
C ALA A 216 -12.25 16.51 1.98
N LYS A 217 -13.22 16.66 1.07
CA LYS A 217 -13.67 17.97 0.54
C LYS A 217 -14.48 18.78 1.54
N ASN A 218 -15.16 18.16 2.51
CA ASN A 218 -15.91 18.84 3.58
C ASN A 218 -14.98 19.71 4.43
N LYS A 219 -15.49 20.69 5.19
CA LYS A 219 -14.71 21.56 6.08
C LYS A 219 -15.35 21.61 7.48
N PRO A 220 -14.67 21.13 8.54
CA PRO A 220 -13.35 20.46 8.53
C PRO A 220 -13.37 19.14 7.73
N SER A 221 -12.19 18.65 7.33
CA SER A 221 -12.07 17.31 6.73
C SER A 221 -12.45 16.29 7.81
N PRO A 222 -13.25 15.24 7.52
CA PRO A 222 -13.58 14.22 8.51
C PRO A 222 -12.50 13.14 8.63
N ILE A 223 -11.54 13.11 7.70
CA ILE A 223 -10.47 12.10 7.63
C ILE A 223 -9.08 12.73 7.76
N ASP A 224 -8.17 11.96 8.33
CA ASP A 224 -6.74 12.28 8.40
C ASP A 224 -6.00 11.62 7.25
N ALA A 225 -5.27 12.43 6.48
CA ALA A 225 -4.60 11.96 5.27
C ALA A 225 -3.27 11.24 5.56
N TYR A 226 -2.71 11.34 6.77
CA TYR A 226 -1.37 10.83 7.06
C TYR A 226 -1.40 9.55 7.88
N PHE A 227 -1.80 9.62 9.14
CA PHE A 227 -1.95 8.47 10.02
C PHE A 227 -3.17 7.65 9.61
N GLY A 228 -4.34 8.26 9.43
CA GLY A 228 -5.57 7.57 9.02
C GLY A 228 -5.47 6.96 7.62
N GLY A 229 -4.94 7.74 6.68
CA GLY A 229 -4.79 7.33 5.27
C GLY A 229 -4.13 5.96 5.07
N ILE A 230 -3.08 5.64 5.84
CA ILE A 230 -2.38 4.35 5.76
C ILE A 230 -3.29 3.19 6.18
N TYR A 231 -4.14 3.37 7.19
CA TYR A 231 -5.10 2.34 7.61
C TYR A 231 -6.22 2.19 6.58
N TYR A 232 -6.74 3.28 6.03
CA TYR A 232 -7.85 3.24 5.06
C TYR A 232 -7.46 2.45 3.81
N ILE A 233 -6.24 2.62 3.30
CA ILE A 233 -5.81 1.97 2.07
C ILE A 233 -5.24 0.55 2.26
N GLY A 234 -4.91 0.18 3.51
CA GLY A 234 -4.24 -1.09 3.80
C GLY A 234 -4.99 -2.32 3.27
N PRO A 235 -6.30 -2.49 3.56
CA PRO A 235 -7.05 -3.64 3.09
C PRO A 235 -7.14 -3.77 1.56
N ILE A 236 -7.41 -2.69 0.83
CA ILE A 236 -7.59 -2.74 -0.62
C ILE A 236 -6.29 -2.96 -1.41
N PHE A 237 -5.15 -2.50 -0.88
CA PHE A 237 -3.83 -2.74 -1.49
C PHE A 237 -3.12 -3.97 -0.94
N GLY A 238 -3.63 -4.54 0.15
CA GLY A 238 -3.18 -5.80 0.72
C GLY A 238 -3.86 -7.00 0.06
N ALA A 239 -4.19 -7.99 0.88
CA ALA A 239 -4.71 -9.29 0.42
C ALA A 239 -6.25 -9.39 0.44
N PHE A 240 -6.98 -8.29 0.70
CA PHE A 240 -8.43 -8.34 0.97
C PHE A 240 -9.29 -7.83 -0.18
N ARG A 241 -8.70 -7.20 -1.21
CA ARG A 241 -9.48 -6.71 -2.34
C ARG A 241 -10.15 -7.88 -3.07
N GLY A 242 -11.49 -7.83 -3.15
CA GLY A 242 -12.32 -8.90 -3.68
C GLY A 242 -12.78 -9.91 -2.62
N THR A 243 -12.82 -9.52 -1.34
CA THR A 243 -13.39 -10.33 -0.25
C THR A 243 -14.52 -9.59 0.47
N ASP A 244 -15.41 -10.34 1.10
CA ASP A 244 -16.46 -9.79 1.97
C ASP A 244 -15.87 -9.02 3.15
N ASP A 245 -14.73 -9.45 3.72
CA ASP A 245 -14.04 -8.73 4.79
C ASP A 245 -13.66 -7.31 4.38
N ALA A 246 -13.24 -7.09 3.13
CA ALA A 246 -12.96 -5.75 2.63
C ALA A 246 -14.26 -4.92 2.51
N ILE A 247 -15.34 -5.50 1.99
CA ILE A 247 -16.64 -4.83 1.90
C ILE A 247 -17.11 -4.41 3.30
N ASP A 248 -17.05 -5.31 4.27
CA ASP A 248 -17.48 -5.05 5.65
C ASP A 248 -16.57 -4.04 6.36
N TYR A 249 -15.28 -4.00 6.04
CA TYR A 249 -14.39 -2.97 6.52
C TYR A 249 -14.71 -1.59 5.93
N TYR A 250 -14.86 -1.50 4.61
CA TYR A 250 -15.06 -0.22 3.94
C TYR A 250 -16.45 0.37 4.20
N ARG A 251 -17.47 -0.48 4.33
CA ARG A 251 -18.80 -0.05 4.79
C ARG A 251 -18.74 0.52 6.22
N PHE A 252 -18.03 -0.16 7.13
CA PHE A 252 -17.86 0.29 8.50
C PHE A 252 -17.10 1.63 8.56
N LEU A 253 -15.97 1.74 7.85
CA LEU A 253 -15.20 2.97 7.74
C LEU A 253 -16.04 4.12 7.17
N ARG A 254 -16.85 3.84 6.13
CA ARG A 254 -17.75 4.83 5.55
C ARG A 254 -18.77 5.35 6.56
N GLN A 255 -19.41 4.47 7.34
CA GLN A 255 -20.36 4.87 8.37
C GLN A 255 -19.71 5.77 9.42
N GLU A 256 -18.52 5.40 9.89
CA GLU A 256 -17.73 6.17 10.85
C GLU A 256 -17.37 7.57 10.32
N VAL A 257 -17.02 7.67 9.03
CA VAL A 257 -16.70 8.94 8.37
C VAL A 257 -17.95 9.78 8.11
N ASP A 258 -19.05 9.17 7.67
CA ASP A 258 -20.32 9.85 7.44
C ASP A 258 -20.91 10.43 8.73
N GLU A 259 -20.72 9.74 9.87
CA GLU A 259 -21.08 10.28 11.19
C GLU A 259 -20.28 11.53 11.54
N ARG A 260 -18.95 11.51 11.35
CA ARG A 260 -18.10 12.70 11.55
C ARG A 260 -18.54 13.87 10.67
N VAL A 261 -18.87 13.59 9.40
CA VAL A 261 -19.38 14.62 8.47
C VAL A 261 -20.69 15.22 9.00
N LYS A 262 -21.65 14.40 9.43
CA LYS A 262 -22.94 14.87 9.97
C LYS A 262 -22.78 15.75 11.21
N LEU A 263 -21.83 15.41 12.08
CA LEU A 263 -21.54 16.15 13.30
C LEU A 263 -20.60 17.36 13.08
N GLY A 264 -20.09 17.55 11.86
CA GLY A 264 -19.13 18.62 11.55
C GLY A 264 -17.77 18.44 12.23
N LEU A 265 -17.39 17.20 12.56
CA LEU A 265 -16.17 16.87 13.28
C LEU A 265 -14.98 16.67 12.33
N GLY A 266 -13.79 17.03 12.82
CA GLY A 266 -12.51 16.69 12.19
C GLY A 266 -12.11 15.22 12.43
N PRO A 267 -10.97 14.77 11.89
CA PRO A 267 -10.49 13.42 12.17
C PRO A 267 -10.01 13.27 13.62
N ILE A 268 -9.86 12.02 14.04
CA ILE A 268 -9.13 11.67 15.25
C ILE A 268 -7.65 11.52 14.89
N THR A 269 -6.81 12.28 15.57
CA THR A 269 -5.34 12.21 15.45
C THR A 269 -4.75 11.47 16.65
N PRO A 270 -3.46 11.09 16.63
CA PRO A 270 -2.82 10.49 17.80
C PRO A 270 -2.94 11.34 19.09
N ASP A 271 -3.07 12.66 18.94
CA ASP A 271 -3.25 13.63 20.05
C ASP A 271 -4.73 13.88 20.40
N GLY A 272 -5.66 13.18 19.74
CA GLY A 272 -7.10 13.29 19.93
C GLY A 272 -7.85 13.98 18.78
N PRO A 273 -9.14 14.31 18.98
CA PRO A 273 -9.98 14.93 17.94
C PRO A 273 -9.45 16.28 17.49
N MET A 274 -9.31 16.47 16.18
CA MET A 274 -8.85 17.72 15.60
C MET A 274 -9.95 18.79 15.70
N GLN A 275 -9.72 19.80 16.54
CA GLN A 275 -10.70 20.86 16.82
C GLN A 275 -10.76 21.95 15.74
N GLU A 276 -9.62 22.35 15.17
CA GLU A 276 -9.55 23.46 14.21
C GLU A 276 -8.67 23.12 13.01
N GLU A 277 -9.20 23.28 11.80
CA GLU A 277 -8.48 23.12 10.55
C GLU A 277 -8.09 24.48 9.95
N LYS A 278 -6.85 24.91 10.23
CA LYS A 278 -6.32 26.21 9.74
C LYS A 278 -5.88 26.17 8.28
N TYR A 279 -5.33 25.04 7.82
CA TYR A 279 -4.71 24.90 6.51
C TYR A 279 -5.02 23.53 5.90
N ARG A 280 -5.14 23.50 4.56
CA ARG A 280 -5.19 22.27 3.76
C ARG A 280 -4.00 22.20 2.85
N LEU A 281 -3.35 21.04 2.85
CA LEU A 281 -2.16 20.79 2.06
C LEU A 281 -2.42 19.61 1.13
N GLY A 282 -2.01 19.75 -0.13
CA GLY A 282 -1.86 18.63 -1.05
C GLY A 282 -0.39 18.26 -1.13
N THR A 283 -0.02 17.07 -0.70
CA THR A 283 1.34 16.56 -0.83
C THR A 283 1.47 15.75 -2.11
N LEU A 284 2.44 16.14 -2.95
CA LEU A 284 2.86 15.38 -4.12
C LEU A 284 4.20 14.71 -3.79
N LYS A 285 4.31 13.40 -4.04
CA LYS A 285 5.41 12.48 -3.68
C LYS A 285 6.84 13.01 -3.88
N ARG A 286 7.05 13.99 -4.77
CA ARG A 286 8.40 14.48 -5.16
C ARG A 286 9.08 15.39 -4.12
N SER A 287 8.39 15.91 -3.09
CA SER A 287 8.97 16.92 -2.18
C SER A 287 9.19 16.49 -0.72
N MET A 288 8.86 15.25 -0.33
CA MET A 288 8.75 14.92 1.10
C MET A 288 10.08 14.81 1.86
N ARG A 289 11.21 14.51 1.19
CA ARG A 289 12.57 14.59 1.82
C ARG A 289 12.98 16.01 2.19
N SER A 290 12.46 17.01 1.46
CA SER A 290 12.62 18.43 1.80
C SER A 290 11.63 18.81 2.90
N TRP A 291 10.41 18.27 2.86
CA TRP A 291 9.34 18.59 3.80
C TRP A 291 9.59 18.06 5.22
N ALA A 292 10.04 16.80 5.41
CA ALA A 292 10.32 16.24 6.74
C ALA A 292 11.48 16.97 7.46
N ARG A 293 12.47 17.45 6.71
CA ARG A 293 13.55 18.30 7.24
C ARG A 293 13.10 19.74 7.47
N SER A 294 12.24 20.27 6.60
CA SER A 294 11.75 21.64 6.72
C SER A 294 10.71 21.81 7.82
N LEU A 295 9.82 20.85 8.08
CA LEU A 295 8.81 20.99 9.14
C LEU A 295 9.44 20.97 10.54
N MET A 296 10.41 20.08 10.76
CA MET A 296 11.16 20.03 12.02
C MET A 296 12.00 21.29 12.26
N SER A 297 12.45 21.98 11.20
CA SER A 297 13.19 23.25 11.34
C SER A 297 12.29 24.49 11.35
N THR A 298 11.12 24.45 10.69
CA THR A 298 10.23 25.61 10.51
C THR A 298 9.31 25.81 11.71
N PHE A 299 8.87 24.75 12.39
CA PHE A 299 8.15 24.89 13.67
C PHE A 299 9.03 25.47 14.78
N SER A 300 10.35 25.39 14.65
CA SER A 300 11.28 26.04 15.58
C SER A 300 11.51 27.53 15.26
N LYS A 301 11.17 28.06 14.06
CA LYS A 301 11.70 29.37 13.63
C LYS A 301 10.83 30.37 12.85
N ALA A 302 9.57 30.12 12.47
CA ALA A 302 8.88 31.07 11.58
C ALA A 302 7.80 31.96 12.23
N ARG A 303 8.24 33.09 12.85
CA ARG A 303 7.66 34.41 12.53
C ARG A 303 8.25 34.82 11.18
N LEU A 304 7.43 35.04 10.15
CA LEU A 304 7.55 36.11 9.12
C LEU A 304 6.88 35.75 7.78
N GLY A 305 6.11 36.71 7.26
CA GLY A 305 6.43 37.32 5.96
C GLY A 305 5.67 36.87 4.71
N ARG A 306 4.70 37.69 4.28
CA ARG A 306 4.02 37.65 2.97
C ARG A 306 5.00 37.73 1.79
N ARG A 307 4.99 36.75 0.87
CA ARG A 307 5.09 36.93 -0.61
C ARG A 307 5.08 35.55 -1.30
N GLY A 308 4.14 35.34 -2.23
CA GLY A 308 4.13 34.15 -3.09
C GLY A 308 2.75 33.81 -3.68
N ARG A 309 2.09 34.76 -4.36
CA ARG A 309 0.69 34.60 -4.80
C ARG A 309 0.46 34.02 -6.22
N ASN A 310 1.49 33.69 -7.00
CA ASN A 310 1.30 33.38 -8.44
C ASN A 310 1.65 31.95 -8.90
N TRP A 311 1.88 30.99 -7.99
CA TRP A 311 2.17 29.58 -8.36
C TRP A 311 0.97 28.63 -8.20
N CYS A 312 0.02 28.97 -7.32
CA CYS A 312 -1.09 28.09 -6.93
C CYS A 312 -2.13 27.88 -8.04
N SER A 313 -2.32 28.86 -8.92
CA SER A 313 -3.40 28.83 -9.94
C SER A 313 -3.15 27.88 -11.11
N ARG A 314 -1.89 27.54 -11.42
CA ARG A 314 -1.55 26.59 -12.50
C ARG A 314 -1.68 25.12 -12.08
N ILE A 315 -1.47 24.79 -10.80
CA ILE A 315 -1.62 23.43 -10.26
C ILE A 315 -3.11 23.06 -10.13
N GLN A 316 -3.96 24.03 -9.78
CA GLN A 316 -5.40 23.80 -9.58
C GLN A 316 -6.14 23.43 -10.88
N LYS A 317 -5.72 23.97 -12.04
CA LYS A 317 -6.31 23.62 -13.35
C LYS A 317 -5.87 22.24 -13.87
N TYR A 318 -4.74 21.71 -13.41
CA TYR A 318 -4.27 20.36 -13.78
C TYR A 318 -4.94 19.29 -12.90
N SER A 319 -5.12 19.56 -11.60
CA SER A 319 -5.83 18.71 -10.65
C SER A 319 -7.30 18.46 -11.05
N GLN A 320 -8.00 19.49 -11.53
CA GLN A 320 -9.41 19.37 -11.92
C GLN A 320 -9.66 18.49 -13.16
N ARG A 321 -8.68 18.38 -14.08
CA ARG A 321 -8.83 17.53 -15.29
C ARG A 321 -8.53 16.05 -15.02
N VAL A 322 -7.72 15.75 -14.01
CA VAL A 322 -7.40 14.38 -13.60
C VAL A 322 -8.50 13.76 -12.72
N MET A 323 -9.23 14.58 -11.95
CA MET A 323 -10.34 14.13 -11.11
C MET A 323 -11.60 13.65 -11.86
N ALA A 324 -11.67 13.78 -13.19
CA ALA A 324 -12.86 13.43 -13.98
C ALA A 324 -12.93 11.97 -14.46
N ARG A 325 -11.95 11.12 -14.12
CA ARG A 325 -11.91 9.71 -14.56
C ARG A 325 -11.54 8.80 -13.37
N GLY A 326 -12.57 8.36 -12.64
CA GLY A 326 -12.49 7.76 -11.31
C GLY A 326 -11.63 6.50 -11.17
N SER A 327 -11.37 5.74 -12.23
CA SER A 327 -10.76 4.40 -12.11
C SER A 327 -9.23 4.37 -12.00
N LEU A 328 -8.52 5.48 -12.26
CA LEU A 328 -7.05 5.56 -12.19
C LEU A 328 -6.53 6.11 -10.84
N MET A 329 -7.44 6.59 -9.99
CA MET A 329 -7.09 7.32 -8.76
C MET A 329 -6.55 6.39 -7.68
N VAL A 330 -7.07 5.17 -7.60
CA VAL A 330 -6.74 4.18 -6.56
C VAL A 330 -5.29 3.69 -6.74
N SER A 331 -4.87 3.31 -7.94
CA SER A 331 -3.47 2.88 -8.19
C SER A 331 -2.44 4.01 -7.96
N SER A 332 -2.78 5.27 -8.30
CA SER A 332 -1.88 6.41 -8.08
C SER A 332 -1.81 6.85 -6.61
N MET A 333 -2.92 6.75 -5.87
CA MET A 333 -2.95 6.99 -4.42
C MET A 333 -2.23 5.89 -3.63
N ALA A 334 -2.29 4.63 -4.06
CA ALA A 334 -1.53 3.51 -3.49
C ALA A 334 -0.04 3.85 -3.42
N CYS A 335 0.54 4.30 -4.53
CA CYS A 335 1.95 4.65 -4.60
C CYS A 335 2.28 5.94 -3.82
N THR A 336 1.27 6.75 -3.46
CA THR A 336 1.42 8.05 -2.80
C THR A 336 1.31 7.97 -1.27
N LEU A 337 0.49 7.06 -0.73
CA LEU A 337 0.29 6.90 0.72
C LEU A 337 1.10 5.74 1.32
N VAL A 338 1.44 4.72 0.55
CA VAL A 338 2.13 3.51 1.02
C VAL A 338 3.66 3.73 1.18
N CYS A 339 4.18 4.86 0.67
CA CYS A 339 5.58 5.29 0.80
C CYS A 339 5.87 6.21 1.99
N PHE A 340 5.73 5.68 3.21
CA PHE A 340 6.29 6.28 4.44
C PHE A 340 6.97 5.25 5.35
#